data_AF-A0A323U6B1-F1
#
_entry.id   AF-A0A323U6B1-F1
#
_cell.length_a   1.000
_cell.length_b   1.000
_cell.length_c   1.000
_cell.angle_alpha   90.00
_cell.angle_beta   90.00
_cell.angle_gamma   90.00
#
_symmetry.space_group_name_H-M   'P 1'
#
loop_
_entity.id
_entity.type
_entity.pdbx_description
1 polymer ?
#
loop_
_entity_poly.entity_id
_entity_poly.type
_entity_poly.pdbx_seq_one_letter_code
_entity_poly.pdbx_strand_id
1 'polypeptide(L)'
;MRPWTIIGLVLLGYGLAQYRSDAAPPAPEKPCPQPGQYWLELPPVRWPVRSLRLGGQRYGAEALLRLLASRARQPQDYLRQQLAAAKLSLASGAEPSAIAATVAEADQMLQRFATREQMLALGDALEAYTRFRRYTPGCR
;
A
#
# COMPACT_ATOMS: atom_id res chain seq x y z
N MET A 1 35.15 49.24 -63.17
CA MET A 1 35.40 49.43 -61.73
C MET A 1 34.38 48.56 -60.97
N ARG A 2 34.86 47.75 -60.02
CA ARG A 2 34.16 46.67 -59.28
C ARG A 2 33.13 47.27 -58.26
N PRO A 3 32.47 46.47 -57.41
CA PRO A 3 31.34 45.55 -57.65
C PRO A 3 30.21 45.77 -56.61
N TRP A 4 28.97 45.28 -56.80
CA TRP A 4 28.01 45.19 -55.68
C TRP A 4 27.42 43.78 -55.54
N THR A 5 27.78 43.19 -54.40
CA THR A 5 27.36 41.96 -53.70
C THR A 5 25.84 42.02 -53.41
N ILE A 6 25.07 40.94 -53.26
CA ILE A 6 24.97 40.08 -52.07
C ILE A 6 24.28 38.76 -52.44
N ILE A 7 24.95 37.64 -52.14
CA ILE A 7 24.42 36.27 -52.24
C ILE A 7 23.60 35.99 -50.98
N GLY A 8 22.32 35.66 -51.17
CA GLY A 8 21.39 35.29 -50.11
C GLY A 8 21.80 33.99 -49.42
N LEU A 9 22.00 34.07 -48.11
CA LEU A 9 22.28 32.96 -47.22
C LEU A 9 20.98 32.17 -46.97
N VAL A 10 20.82 31.01 -47.62
CA VAL A 10 19.73 30.08 -47.33
C VAL A 10 20.06 29.36 -46.03
N LEU A 11 19.43 29.78 -44.93
CA LEU A 11 19.46 29.06 -43.67
C LEU A 11 18.54 27.84 -43.78
N LEU A 12 19.17 26.66 -43.77
CA LEU A 12 18.55 25.37 -43.53
C LEU A 12 17.76 25.46 -42.22
N GLY A 13 16.44 25.56 -42.33
CA GLY A 13 15.52 25.40 -41.23
C GLY A 13 15.57 23.96 -40.73
N TYR A 14 16.39 23.70 -39.71
CA TYR A 14 16.22 22.55 -38.84
C TYR A 14 14.92 22.75 -38.07
N GLY A 15 13.81 22.27 -38.65
CA GLY A 15 12.58 22.10 -37.91
C GLY A 15 12.82 21.08 -36.81
N LEU A 16 13.08 21.54 -35.59
CA LEU A 16 12.90 20.71 -34.40
C LEU A 16 11.40 20.45 -34.31
N ALA A 17 10.98 19.30 -34.87
CA ALA A 17 9.71 18.70 -34.58
C ALA A 17 9.63 18.56 -33.05
N GLN A 18 8.87 19.46 -32.42
CA GLN A 18 8.56 19.35 -31.01
C GLN A 18 7.70 18.11 -30.85
N TYR A 19 8.33 16.98 -30.54
CA TYR A 19 7.65 15.77 -30.14
C TYR A 19 6.91 16.10 -28.86
N ARG A 20 5.62 16.45 -29.00
CA ARG A 20 4.69 16.64 -27.90
C ARG A 20 4.52 15.27 -27.27
N SER A 21 5.28 15.00 -26.23
CA SER A 21 5.04 13.85 -25.36
C SER A 21 3.72 14.08 -24.65
N ASP A 22 2.63 13.54 -25.20
CA ASP A 22 1.40 13.25 -24.46
C ASP A 22 1.65 12.09 -23.48
N ALA A 23 2.70 12.20 -22.66
CA ALA A 23 2.92 11.30 -21.55
C ALA A 23 1.89 11.66 -20.48
N ALA A 24 0.97 10.73 -20.22
CA ALA A 24 0.07 10.84 -19.08
C ALA A 24 0.89 11.13 -17.81
N PRO A 25 0.43 12.03 -16.93
CA PRO A 25 1.12 12.29 -15.67
C PRO A 25 1.31 10.96 -14.93
N PRO A 26 2.47 10.73 -14.30
CA PRO A 26 2.69 9.49 -13.56
C PRO A 26 1.58 9.34 -12.53
N ALA A 27 1.00 8.13 -12.46
CA ALA A 27 0.01 7.82 -11.45
C ALA A 27 0.55 8.15 -10.06
N PRO A 28 -0.27 8.67 -9.14
CA PRO A 28 0.18 9.00 -7.80
C PRO A 28 0.78 7.76 -7.13
N GLU A 29 1.95 7.93 -6.53
CA GLU A 29 2.65 6.87 -5.83
C GLU A 29 1.81 6.42 -4.62
N LYS A 30 1.56 5.12 -4.53
CA LYS A 30 0.77 4.55 -3.43
C LYS A 30 1.62 4.52 -2.15
N PRO A 31 1.07 4.90 -0.99
CA PRO A 31 1.81 4.85 0.26
C PRO A 31 2.19 3.42 0.63
N CYS A 32 3.34 3.27 1.26
CA CYS A 32 3.79 1.97 1.72
C CYS A 32 2.96 1.47 2.90
N PRO A 33 2.69 0.14 2.96
CA PRO A 33 1.97 -0.44 4.07
C PRO A 33 2.75 -0.29 5.36
N GLN A 34 2.02 -0.22 6.48
CA GLN A 34 2.56 0.11 7.79
C GLN A 34 2.23 -1.00 8.80
N PRO A 35 3.18 -1.40 9.65
CA PRO A 35 2.98 -2.43 10.66
C PRO A 35 2.07 -1.95 11.79
N GLY A 36 1.56 -2.89 12.61
CA GLY A 36 0.65 -2.59 13.73
C GLY A 36 1.18 -1.51 14.70
N GLN A 37 2.49 -1.48 14.94
CA GLN A 37 3.14 -0.47 15.81
C GLN A 37 2.97 0.97 15.29
N TYR A 38 3.02 1.19 13.98
CA TYR A 38 2.79 2.52 13.40
C TYR A 38 1.38 3.01 13.72
N TRP A 39 0.39 2.12 13.55
CA TRP A 39 -1.00 2.46 13.83
C TRP A 39 -1.26 2.73 15.32
N LEU A 40 -0.51 2.11 16.22
CA LEU A 40 -0.58 2.38 17.66
C LEU A 40 -0.04 3.75 18.04
N GLU A 41 0.98 4.23 17.34
CA GLU A 41 1.57 5.56 17.57
C GLU A 41 0.68 6.68 17.01
N LEU A 42 -0.17 6.37 16.03
CA LEU A 42 -1.11 7.33 15.45
C LEU A 42 -2.43 7.41 16.26
N PRO A 43 -2.88 8.62 16.63
CA PRO A 43 -4.22 8.79 17.21
C PRO A 43 -5.32 8.25 16.27
N PRO A 44 -6.33 7.52 16.76
CA PRO A 44 -7.34 6.90 15.88
C PRO A 44 -8.16 7.87 15.03
N VAL A 45 -8.25 9.13 15.43
CA VAL A 45 -8.88 10.19 14.62
C VAL A 45 -8.15 10.43 13.29
N ARG A 46 -6.86 10.05 13.20
CA ARG A 46 -6.02 10.14 12.00
C ARG A 46 -6.03 8.86 11.18
N TRP A 47 -6.64 7.78 11.66
CA TRP A 47 -6.75 6.56 10.89
C TRP A 47 -7.70 6.78 9.70
N PRO A 48 -7.46 6.11 8.56
CA PRO A 48 -8.27 6.29 7.35
C PRO A 48 -9.73 5.80 7.54
N VAL A 49 -9.97 4.95 8.54
CA VAL A 49 -11.29 4.38 8.85
C VAL A 49 -11.52 4.33 10.35
N ARG A 50 -12.79 4.50 10.76
CA ARG A 50 -13.19 4.42 12.18
C ARG A 50 -13.50 3.01 12.68
N SER A 51 -13.69 2.07 11.75
CA SER A 51 -13.98 0.67 12.06
C SER A 51 -13.53 -0.26 10.96
N LEU A 52 -13.17 -1.49 11.33
CA LEU A 52 -12.86 -2.58 10.41
C LEU A 52 -13.71 -3.80 10.73
N ARG A 53 -13.96 -4.64 9.73
CA ARG A 53 -14.38 -6.03 9.96
C ARG A 53 -13.15 -6.91 9.97
N LEU A 54 -12.99 -7.74 10.99
CA LEU A 54 -11.94 -8.75 11.09
C LEU A 54 -12.64 -10.10 11.24
N GLY A 55 -12.62 -10.89 10.18
CA GLY A 55 -13.54 -12.00 9.99
C GLY A 55 -15.00 -11.54 10.09
N GLY A 56 -15.79 -12.21 10.92
CA GLY A 56 -17.20 -11.92 11.09
C GLY A 56 -17.51 -10.69 11.95
N GLN A 57 -16.56 -10.21 12.75
CA GLN A 57 -16.79 -9.21 13.79
C GLN A 57 -16.36 -7.80 13.36
N ARG A 58 -17.17 -6.79 13.69
CA ARG A 58 -16.84 -5.37 13.50
C ARG A 58 -16.12 -4.83 14.73
N TYR A 59 -14.99 -4.18 14.52
CA TYR A 59 -14.16 -3.53 15.53
C TYR A 59 -14.13 -2.03 15.26
N GLY A 60 -14.52 -1.22 16.25
CA GLY A 60 -14.26 0.22 16.24
C GLY A 60 -12.81 0.55 16.61
N ALA A 61 -12.42 1.81 16.43
CA ALA A 61 -11.10 2.35 16.76
C ALA A 61 -10.54 1.90 18.11
N GLU A 62 -11.28 2.05 19.21
CA GLU A 62 -10.81 1.67 20.55
C GLU A 62 -10.61 0.16 20.71
N ALA A 63 -11.47 -0.65 20.09
CA ALA A 63 -11.32 -2.10 20.09
C ALA A 63 -10.10 -2.54 19.27
N LEU A 64 -9.85 -1.87 18.14
CA LEU A 64 -8.66 -2.08 17.33
C LEU A 64 -7.38 -1.66 18.05
N LEU A 65 -7.37 -0.52 18.75
CA LEU A 65 -6.23 -0.10 19.56
C LEU A 65 -5.90 -1.14 20.63
N ARG A 66 -6.90 -1.61 21.39
CA ARG A 66 -6.69 -2.66 22.39
C ARG A 66 -6.20 -3.96 21.77
N LEU A 67 -6.76 -4.34 20.62
CA LEU A 67 -6.32 -5.52 19.88
C LEU A 67 -4.85 -5.41 19.49
N LEU A 68 -4.44 -4.30 18.86
CA LEU A 68 -3.07 -4.05 18.42
C LEU A 68 -2.09 -3.93 19.59
N ALA A 69 -2.48 -3.33 20.71
CA ALA A 69 -1.64 -3.15 21.89
C ALA A 69 -1.49 -4.43 22.74
N SER A 70 -2.41 -5.39 22.58
CA SER A 70 -2.38 -6.62 23.36
C SER A 70 -1.26 -7.56 22.93
N ARG A 71 -0.73 -8.34 23.87
CA ARG A 71 0.16 -9.46 23.53
C ARG A 71 -0.67 -10.59 22.94
N ALA A 72 -0.39 -11.00 21.70
CA ALA A 72 -1.02 -12.17 21.11
C ALA A 72 -0.66 -13.43 21.93
N ARG A 73 -1.67 -14.06 22.54
CA ARG A 73 -1.51 -15.32 23.30
C ARG A 73 -1.91 -16.53 22.47
N GLN A 74 -2.81 -16.33 21.51
CA GLN A 74 -3.32 -17.36 20.63
C GLN A 74 -3.04 -16.99 19.16
N PRO A 75 -2.92 -17.99 18.26
CA PRO A 75 -2.69 -17.75 16.83
C PRO A 75 -3.75 -16.85 16.19
N GLN A 76 -5.01 -16.99 16.61
CA GLN A 76 -6.10 -16.13 16.17
C GLN A 76 -5.92 -14.65 16.56
N ASP A 77 -5.29 -14.36 17.69
CA ASP A 77 -5.07 -12.98 18.15
C ASP A 77 -3.97 -12.34 17.29
N TYR A 78 -2.89 -13.10 17.06
CA TYR A 78 -1.83 -12.71 16.13
C TYR A 78 -2.38 -12.46 14.73
N LEU A 79 -3.17 -13.39 14.18
CA LEU A 79 -3.80 -13.22 12.87
C LEU A 79 -4.70 -11.98 12.81
N ARG A 80 -5.53 -11.73 13.83
CA ARG A 80 -6.36 -10.51 13.90
C ARG A 80 -5.53 -9.24 13.93
N GLN A 81 -4.42 -9.22 14.67
CA GLN A 81 -3.51 -8.07 14.74
C GLN A 81 -2.89 -7.77 13.37
N GLN A 82 -2.34 -8.79 12.69
CA GLN A 82 -1.72 -8.59 11.38
C GLN A 82 -2.77 -8.20 10.32
N LEU A 83 -3.95 -8.80 10.38
CA LEU A 83 -5.07 -8.45 9.50
C LEU A 83 -5.54 -7.00 9.70
N ALA A 84 -5.59 -6.54 10.95
CA ALA A 84 -5.92 -5.15 11.26
C ALA A 84 -4.89 -4.18 10.67
N ALA A 85 -3.58 -4.43 10.85
CA ALA A 85 -2.52 -3.59 10.30
C ALA A 85 -2.54 -3.54 8.76
N ALA A 86 -2.73 -4.70 8.11
CA ALA A 86 -2.85 -4.77 6.66
C ALA A 86 -4.07 -3.99 6.16
N LYS A 87 -5.24 -4.15 6.78
CA LYS A 87 -6.46 -3.43 6.37
C LYS A 87 -6.39 -1.93 6.59
N LEU A 88 -5.77 -1.47 7.69
CA LEU A 88 -5.52 -0.04 7.89
C LEU A 88 -4.61 0.52 6.80
N SER A 89 -3.57 -0.23 6.42
CA SER A 89 -2.65 0.13 5.33
C SER A 89 -3.34 0.23 3.98
N LEU A 90 -4.18 -0.76 3.65
CA LEU A 90 -4.97 -0.73 2.42
C LEU A 90 -5.95 0.44 2.42
N ALA A 91 -6.59 0.72 3.56
CA ALA A 91 -7.47 1.87 3.71
C ALA A 91 -6.73 3.22 3.60
N SER A 92 -5.43 3.29 3.92
CA SER A 92 -4.60 4.47 3.66
C SER A 92 -4.12 4.58 2.21
N GLY A 93 -4.45 3.62 1.35
CA GLY A 93 -4.13 3.64 -0.08
C GLY A 93 -2.96 2.75 -0.49
N ALA A 94 -2.46 1.88 0.40
CA ALA A 94 -1.40 0.95 0.04
C ALA A 94 -1.81 -0.02 -1.07
N GLU A 95 -0.84 -0.53 -1.82
CA GLU A 95 -1.10 -1.36 -2.98
C GLU A 95 -1.67 -2.75 -2.60
N PRO A 96 -2.87 -3.15 -3.08
CA PRO A 96 -3.51 -4.40 -2.65
C PRO A 96 -3.06 -5.66 -3.41
N SER A 97 -2.49 -5.54 -4.62
CA SER A 97 -2.27 -6.70 -5.52
C SER A 97 -1.48 -7.84 -4.89
N ALA A 98 -0.52 -7.54 -4.02
CA ALA A 98 0.32 -8.54 -3.34
C ALA A 98 -0.37 -9.23 -2.14
N ILE A 99 -1.46 -8.69 -1.60
CA ILE A 99 -2.00 -9.14 -0.30
C ILE A 99 -3.52 -9.39 -0.28
N ALA A 100 -4.26 -8.97 -1.31
CA ALA A 100 -5.72 -9.02 -1.32
C ALA A 100 -6.28 -10.43 -1.07
N ALA A 101 -5.70 -11.45 -1.70
CA ALA A 101 -6.10 -12.85 -1.49
C ALA A 101 -5.85 -13.30 -0.04
N THR A 102 -4.68 -13.01 0.51
CA THR A 102 -4.29 -13.32 1.89
C THR A 102 -5.20 -12.65 2.91
N VAL A 103 -5.59 -11.39 2.67
CA VAL A 103 -6.54 -10.66 3.52
C VAL A 103 -7.91 -11.35 3.53
N ALA A 104 -8.42 -11.72 2.35
CA ALA A 104 -9.70 -12.41 2.23
C ALA A 104 -9.65 -13.79 2.90
N GLU A 105 -8.56 -14.54 2.71
CA GLU A 105 -8.36 -15.83 3.36
C GLU A 105 -8.28 -15.70 4.87
N ALA A 106 -7.58 -14.69 5.39
CA ALA A 106 -7.50 -14.42 6.83
C ALA A 106 -8.86 -14.10 7.44
N ASP A 107 -9.70 -13.31 6.76
CA ASP A 107 -11.08 -13.07 7.18
C ASP A 107 -11.91 -14.35 7.24
N GLN A 108 -11.79 -15.22 6.25
CA GLN A 108 -12.50 -16.50 6.23
C GLN A 108 -11.97 -17.44 7.32
N MET A 109 -10.65 -17.50 7.50
CA MET A 109 -9.98 -18.31 8.51
C MET A 109 -10.46 -17.95 9.92
N LEU A 110 -10.68 -16.66 10.20
CA LEU A 110 -11.20 -16.20 11.50
C LEU A 110 -12.67 -16.57 11.75
N GLN A 111 -13.40 -17.05 10.75
CA GLN A 111 -14.82 -17.44 10.85
C GLN A 111 -15.02 -18.96 10.95
N ARG A 112 -13.99 -19.75 10.63
CA ARG A 112 -14.06 -21.22 10.62
C ARG A 112 -13.04 -21.82 11.58
N PHE A 113 -13.15 -23.12 11.82
CA PHE A 113 -12.06 -23.85 12.48
C PHE A 113 -10.86 -23.93 11.53
N ALA A 114 -9.70 -23.54 12.04
CA ALA A 114 -8.42 -23.63 11.34
C ALA A 114 -7.34 -24.11 12.29
N THR A 115 -6.29 -24.71 11.74
CA THR A 115 -5.16 -25.16 12.56
C THR A 115 -4.31 -23.96 12.99
N ARG A 116 -3.60 -24.12 14.10
CA ARG A 116 -2.60 -23.15 14.57
C ARG A 116 -1.63 -22.77 13.44
N GLU A 117 -1.13 -23.76 12.71
CA GLU A 117 -0.17 -23.59 11.64
C GLU A 117 -0.71 -22.70 10.52
N GLN A 118 -1.93 -22.95 10.06
CA GLN A 118 -2.60 -22.15 9.03
C GLN A 118 -2.77 -20.69 9.46
N MET A 119 -3.16 -20.45 10.72
CA MET A 119 -3.32 -19.09 11.23
C MET A 119 -1.99 -18.35 11.32
N LEU A 120 -0.92 -19.02 11.74
CA LEU A 120 0.41 -18.42 11.82
C LEU A 120 0.95 -18.11 10.42
N ALA A 121 0.82 -19.03 9.46
CA ALA A 121 1.28 -18.81 8.09
C ALA A 121 0.63 -17.59 7.43
N LEU A 122 -0.68 -17.40 7.60
CA LEU A 122 -1.35 -16.19 7.11
C LEU A 122 -0.92 -14.93 7.86
N GLY A 123 -0.74 -15.03 9.18
CA GLY A 123 -0.25 -13.92 9.98
C GLY A 123 1.14 -13.47 9.53
N ASP A 124 2.06 -14.42 9.30
CA ASP A 124 3.42 -14.15 8.82
C ASP A 124 3.40 -13.47 7.44
N ALA A 125 2.50 -13.88 6.54
CA ALA A 125 2.34 -13.25 5.23
C ALA A 125 1.85 -11.80 5.32
N LEU A 126 0.87 -11.54 6.21
CA LEU A 126 0.37 -10.18 6.48
C LEU A 126 1.41 -9.30 7.17
N GLU A 127 2.18 -9.87 8.11
CA GLU A 127 3.30 -9.19 8.75
C GLU A 127 4.40 -8.87 7.73
N ALA A 128 4.73 -9.80 6.85
CA ALA A 128 5.75 -9.59 5.82
C ALA A 128 5.38 -8.44 4.88
N TYR A 129 4.11 -8.36 4.47
CA TYR A 129 3.58 -7.26 3.68
C TYR A 129 3.74 -5.91 4.38
N THR A 130 3.39 -5.82 5.66
CA THR A 130 3.41 -4.54 6.41
C THR A 130 4.78 -4.15 6.96
N ARG A 131 5.68 -5.12 7.20
CA ARG A 131 7.01 -4.86 7.78
C ARG A 131 8.09 -4.68 6.73
N PHE A 132 8.08 -5.48 5.67
CA PHE A 132 9.20 -5.52 4.71
C PHE A 132 8.83 -4.81 3.42
N ARG A 133 9.22 -3.52 3.33
CA ARG A 133 9.00 -2.66 2.16
C ARG A 133 9.42 -3.32 0.83
N ARG A 134 10.50 -4.09 0.84
CA ARG A 134 11.02 -4.87 -0.31
C ARG A 134 10.02 -5.83 -0.97
N TYR A 135 8.96 -6.26 -0.26
CA TYR A 135 7.95 -7.16 -0.81
C TYR A 135 6.73 -6.43 -1.38
N THR A 136 6.67 -5.11 -1.25
CA THR A 136 5.59 -4.29 -1.83
C THR A 136 6.11 -3.50 -3.02
N PRO A 137 5.61 -3.76 -4.25
CA PRO A 137 5.99 -2.98 -5.43
C PRO A 137 5.77 -1.48 -5.19
N GLY A 138 6.77 -0.65 -5.50
CA GLY A 138 6.75 0.79 -5.25
C GLY A 138 7.31 1.22 -3.89
N CYS A 139 7.56 0.29 -2.97
CA CYS A 139 8.18 0.60 -1.69
C CYS A 139 9.67 0.31 -1.70
N ARG A 140 10.49 1.37 -1.80
CA ARG A 140 11.95 1.30 -1.71
C ARG A 140 12.46 1.83 -0.37
#